data_AF-A0A660M9B8-F1
#
_entry.id   AF-A0A660M9B8-F1
#
_cell.length_a   1.000
_cell.length_b   1.000
_cell.length_c   1.000
_cell.angle_alpha   90.00
_cell.angle_beta   90.00
_cell.angle_gamma   90.00
#
_symmetry.space_group_name_H-M   'P 1'
#
loop_
_entity.id
_entity.type
_entity.pdbx_description
1 polymer ?
#
loop_
_entity_poly.entity_id
_entity_poly.type
_entity_poly.pdbx_seq_one_letter_code
_entity_poly.pdbx_strand_id
1 'polypeptide(L)'
;QQLRQKEEFPVVDTNKLSSIRAKIITTAHQQFDTPQPGTFYSQGERQDWCANFVSWVHQQAGAPFVNPHNGGWRIPGVRSLETYYHTTGRWYSADSGYTPQPGDAILYDTTSQRGEHVNILLRYQDGKLTTVG
;
A
#
# COMPACT_ATOMS: atom_id res chain seq x y z
N GLN A 1 8.87 30.10 -9.88
CA GLN A 1 8.93 28.71 -9.41
C GLN A 1 8.03 28.62 -8.19
N GLN A 2 6.89 27.93 -8.27
CA GLN A 2 6.08 27.66 -7.08
C GLN A 2 6.90 26.75 -6.17
N LEU A 3 7.15 27.21 -4.94
CA LEU A 3 7.68 26.38 -3.87
C LEU A 3 6.67 25.23 -3.69
N ARG A 4 7.00 24.03 -4.16
CA ARG A 4 6.24 22.83 -3.79
C ARG A 4 6.31 22.75 -2.28
N GLN A 5 5.17 22.95 -1.62
CA GLN A 5 5.02 22.65 -0.21
C GLN A 5 5.54 21.23 -0.01
N LYS A 6 6.50 21.06 0.92
CA LYS A 6 7.02 19.73 1.23
C LYS A 6 5.82 18.91 1.69
N GLU A 7 5.53 17.82 0.99
CA GLU A 7 4.49 16.90 1.40
C GLU A 7 4.85 16.39 2.81
N GLU A 8 3.85 16.34 3.70
CA GLU A 8 4.04 15.89 5.08
C GLU A 8 3.36 14.54 5.27
N PHE A 9 4.04 13.62 5.96
CA PHE A 9 3.42 12.38 6.38
C PHE A 9 2.39 12.70 7.48
N PRO A 10 1.09 12.38 7.29
CA PRO A 10 0.07 12.73 8.26
C PRO A 10 0.33 12.01 9.59
N VAL A 11 0.00 12.68 10.70
CA VAL A 11 0.01 12.03 12.02
C VAL A 11 -1.02 10.89 12.02
N VAL A 12 -0.56 9.68 12.31
CA VAL A 12 -1.39 8.48 12.51
C VAL A 12 -1.14 7.95 13.91
N ASP A 13 -2.20 7.80 14.71
CA ASP A 13 -2.11 7.27 16.08
C ASP A 13 -1.92 5.75 16.05
N THR A 14 -0.68 5.29 15.93
CA THR A 14 -0.33 3.87 15.82
C THR A 14 -0.69 3.06 17.07
N ASN A 15 -0.88 3.69 18.23
CA ASN A 15 -1.26 3.00 19.46
C ASN A 15 -2.72 2.51 19.43
N LYS A 16 -3.55 3.07 18.54
CA LYS A 16 -4.94 2.63 18.32
C LYS A 16 -5.06 1.58 17.22
N LEU A 17 -3.95 1.23 16.56
CA LEU A 17 -3.93 0.26 15.47
C LEU A 17 -3.54 -1.13 16.00
N SER A 18 -3.89 -2.17 15.25
CA SER A 18 -3.30 -3.50 15.50
C SER A 18 -1.78 -3.46 15.30
N SER A 19 -1.05 -4.36 15.94
CA SER A 19 0.41 -4.41 15.85
C SER A 19 0.93 -4.49 14.41
N ILE A 20 0.20 -5.18 13.52
CA ILE A 20 0.56 -5.27 12.10
C ILE A 20 0.33 -3.93 11.39
N ARG A 21 -0.83 -3.29 11.57
CA ARG A 21 -1.14 -1.98 10.96
C ARG A 21 -0.17 -0.90 11.44
N ALA A 22 0.16 -0.89 12.74
CA ALA A 22 1.15 0.03 13.30
C ALA A 22 2.53 -0.13 12.62
N LYS A 23 2.98 -1.37 12.38
CA LYS A 23 4.23 -1.65 11.66
C LYS A 23 4.18 -1.27 10.18
N ILE A 24 3.05 -1.50 9.50
CA ILE A 24 2.84 -1.05 8.12
C ILE A 24 3.01 0.47 8.03
N ILE A 25 2.31 1.22 8.89
CA ILE A 25 2.39 2.68 8.93
C ILE A 25 3.80 3.17 9.27
N THR A 26 4.45 2.57 10.25
CA THR A 26 5.83 2.93 10.65
C THR A 26 6.81 2.70 9.50
N THR A 27 6.70 1.56 8.81
CA THR A 27 7.56 1.23 7.67
C THR A 27 7.32 2.18 6.49
N ALA A 28 6.05 2.48 6.19
CA ALA A 28 5.70 3.41 5.12
C ALA A 28 6.21 4.84 5.42
N HIS A 29 6.15 5.29 6.68
CA HIS A 29 6.70 6.57 7.12
C HIS A 29 8.22 6.62 6.93
N GLN A 30 8.94 5.54 7.29
CA GLN A 30 10.39 5.46 7.06
C GLN A 30 10.77 5.55 5.58
N GLN A 31 10.00 4.91 4.68
CA GLN A 31 10.23 5.02 3.23
C GLN A 31 9.81 6.37 2.66
N PHE A 32 8.86 7.06 3.28
CA PHE A 32 8.54 8.44 2.94
C PHE A 32 9.69 9.39 3.31
N ASP A 33 10.27 9.22 4.50
CA ASP A 33 11.40 10.04 4.96
C ASP A 33 12.69 9.75 4.20
N THR A 34 12.92 8.48 3.85
CA THR A 34 14.12 8.01 3.14
C THR A 34 13.73 7.11 1.96
N PRO A 35 13.27 7.71 0.83
CA PRO A 35 12.77 6.95 -0.30
C PRO A 35 13.87 6.16 -0.99
N GLN A 36 13.50 4.98 -1.47
CA GLN A 36 14.33 4.10 -2.28
C GLN A 36 13.89 4.11 -3.74
N PRO A 37 14.79 3.83 -4.71
CA PRO A 37 14.38 3.66 -6.10
C PRO A 37 13.42 2.47 -6.24
N GLY A 38 12.49 2.52 -7.20
CA GLY A 38 11.51 1.44 -7.41
C GLY A 38 12.13 0.04 -7.60
N THR A 39 13.34 -0.02 -8.18
CA THR A 39 14.12 -1.27 -8.32
C THR A 39 14.48 -1.90 -6.97
N PHE A 40 14.58 -1.13 -5.88
CA PHE A 40 14.78 -1.66 -4.54
C PHE A 40 13.61 -2.56 -4.12
N TYR A 41 12.36 -2.08 -4.26
CA TYR A 41 11.16 -2.86 -3.94
C TYR A 41 10.94 -4.01 -4.94
N SER A 42 11.32 -3.80 -6.19
CA SER A 42 11.17 -4.76 -7.29
C SER A 42 12.32 -5.77 -7.43
N GLN A 43 13.17 -5.94 -6.41
CA GLN A 43 14.31 -6.88 -6.42
C GLN A 43 15.26 -6.72 -7.64
N GLY A 44 15.48 -5.48 -8.07
CA GLY A 44 16.33 -5.11 -9.20
C GLY A 44 15.61 -5.01 -10.56
N GLU A 45 14.37 -5.48 -10.67
CA GLU A 45 13.60 -5.45 -11.91
C GLU A 45 13.13 -4.01 -12.23
N ARG A 46 13.22 -3.61 -13.50
CA ARG A 46 12.71 -2.33 -14.01
C ARG A 46 11.26 -2.49 -14.44
N GLN A 47 10.33 -2.20 -13.53
CA GLN A 47 8.89 -2.30 -13.72
C GLN A 47 8.15 -1.32 -12.79
N ASP A 48 6.83 -1.23 -12.93
CA ASP A 48 5.98 -0.54 -11.96
C ASP A 48 6.13 -1.18 -10.58
N TRP A 49 6.44 -0.33 -9.61
CA TRP A 49 6.88 -0.79 -8.29
C TRP A 49 5.81 -0.64 -7.22
N CYS A 50 4.62 -0.08 -7.52
CA CYS A 50 3.57 0.17 -6.52
C CYS A 50 3.13 -1.10 -5.75
N ALA A 51 2.81 -2.19 -6.46
CA ALA A 51 2.47 -3.47 -5.82
C ALA A 51 3.68 -4.15 -5.14
N ASN A 52 4.89 -3.93 -5.69
CA ASN A 52 6.14 -4.38 -5.06
C ASN A 52 6.41 -3.66 -3.74
N PHE A 53 6.15 -2.35 -3.67
CA PHE A 53 6.25 -1.54 -2.47
C PHE A 53 5.27 -2.01 -1.39
N VAL A 54 3.99 -2.19 -1.73
CA VAL A 54 2.99 -2.72 -0.78
C VAL A 54 3.40 -4.11 -0.30
N SER A 55 3.83 -5.01 -1.20
CA SER A 55 4.33 -6.34 -0.83
C SER A 55 5.51 -6.26 0.13
N TRP A 56 6.46 -5.35 -0.13
CA TRP A 56 7.65 -5.17 0.68
C TRP A 56 7.31 -4.63 2.07
N VAL A 57 6.43 -3.62 2.16
CA VAL A 57 5.97 -3.08 3.45
C VAL A 57 5.27 -4.15 4.28
N HIS A 58 4.40 -4.96 3.66
CA HIS A 58 3.74 -6.08 4.33
C HIS A 58 4.74 -7.15 4.83
N GLN A 59 5.77 -7.45 4.03
CA GLN A 59 6.86 -8.33 4.45
C GLN A 59 7.63 -7.75 5.66
N GLN A 60 7.97 -6.45 5.66
CA GLN A 60 8.65 -5.81 6.80
C GLN A 60 7.77 -5.75 8.05
N ALA A 61 6.44 -5.61 7.88
CA ALA A 61 5.49 -5.63 8.99
C ALA A 61 5.30 -7.01 9.63
N GLY A 62 5.88 -8.06 9.05
CA GLY A 62 5.72 -9.45 9.50
C GLY A 62 4.41 -10.10 9.04
N ALA A 63 3.77 -9.55 8.01
CA ALA A 63 2.57 -10.09 7.39
C ALA A 63 2.74 -10.21 5.86
N PRO A 64 3.75 -11.00 5.40
CA PRO A 64 4.00 -11.15 3.98
C PRO A 64 2.78 -11.70 3.25
N PHE A 65 2.62 -11.29 2.00
CA PHE A 65 1.67 -11.96 1.12
C PHE A 65 2.17 -13.35 0.75
N VAL A 66 1.32 -14.09 0.04
CA VAL A 66 1.69 -15.37 -0.55
C VAL A 66 1.32 -15.28 -2.02
N ASN A 67 2.33 -15.17 -2.88
CA ASN A 67 2.13 -15.08 -4.32
C ASN A 67 1.55 -16.41 -4.82
N PRO A 68 0.37 -16.40 -5.44
CA PRO A 68 -0.29 -17.63 -5.86
C PRO A 68 0.46 -18.41 -6.95
N HIS A 69 1.41 -17.78 -7.65
CA HIS A 69 2.16 -18.41 -8.74
C HIS A 69 3.42 -19.15 -8.28
N ASN A 70 4.08 -18.67 -7.21
CA ASN A 70 5.39 -19.20 -6.79
C ASN A 70 5.55 -19.36 -5.26
N GLY A 71 4.53 -19.01 -4.47
CA GLY A 71 4.54 -19.11 -3.00
C GLY A 71 5.40 -18.06 -2.28
N GLY A 72 6.10 -17.18 -3.00
CA GLY A 72 6.95 -16.14 -2.42
C GLY A 72 6.14 -14.96 -1.85
N TRP A 73 6.78 -14.08 -1.10
CA TRP A 73 6.09 -12.94 -0.46
C TRP A 73 5.71 -11.81 -1.43
N ARG A 74 6.40 -11.70 -2.57
CA ARG A 74 6.29 -10.59 -3.51
C ARG A 74 5.17 -10.81 -4.52
N ILE A 75 4.21 -9.89 -4.59
CA ILE A 75 3.19 -9.84 -5.65
C ILE A 75 3.43 -8.57 -6.47
N PRO A 76 4.00 -8.67 -7.68
CA PRO A 76 4.49 -7.51 -8.44
C PRO A 76 3.42 -6.75 -9.22
N GLY A 77 2.26 -7.35 -9.46
CA GLY A 77 1.18 -6.76 -10.24
C GLY A 77 -0.05 -6.42 -9.39
N VAL A 78 -0.68 -5.28 -9.65
CA VAL A 78 -1.88 -4.81 -8.93
C VAL A 78 -3.03 -5.80 -9.09
N ARG A 79 -3.28 -6.29 -10.30
CA ARG A 79 -4.33 -7.30 -10.55
C ARG A 79 -4.08 -8.64 -9.83
N SER A 80 -2.82 -9.05 -9.72
CA SER A 80 -2.47 -10.23 -8.91
C SER A 80 -2.68 -9.98 -7.42
N LEU A 81 -2.43 -8.75 -6.95
CA LEU A 81 -2.67 -8.36 -5.57
C LEU A 81 -4.17 -8.28 -5.24
N GLU A 82 -4.98 -7.76 -6.16
CA GLU A 82 -6.45 -7.82 -6.10
C GLU A 82 -6.94 -9.27 -5.97
N THR A 83 -6.46 -10.15 -6.85
CA THR A 83 -6.78 -11.59 -6.81
C THR A 83 -6.38 -12.21 -5.47
N TYR A 84 -5.22 -11.84 -4.91
CA TYR A 84 -4.80 -12.28 -3.58
C TYR A 84 -5.79 -11.83 -2.49
N TYR A 85 -6.23 -10.57 -2.50
CA TYR A 85 -7.20 -10.10 -1.51
C TYR A 85 -8.57 -10.79 -1.65
N HIS A 86 -9.02 -11.05 -2.87
CA HIS A 86 -10.25 -11.83 -3.09
C HIS A 86 -10.13 -13.25 -2.55
N THR A 87 -9.07 -13.97 -2.92
CA THR A 87 -8.88 -15.38 -2.55
C THR A 87 -8.63 -15.59 -1.05
N THR A 88 -8.10 -14.58 -0.36
CA THR A 88 -7.88 -14.61 1.08
C THR A 88 -9.06 -14.06 1.90
N GLY A 89 -10.17 -13.66 1.26
CA GLY A 89 -11.35 -13.11 1.94
C GLY A 89 -11.09 -11.75 2.61
N ARG A 90 -10.16 -10.96 2.04
CA ARG A 90 -9.72 -9.65 2.55
C ARG A 90 -10.04 -8.49 1.60
N TRP A 91 -10.79 -8.77 0.54
CA TRP A 91 -11.25 -7.75 -0.40
C TRP A 91 -12.50 -7.04 0.13
N TYR A 92 -12.49 -5.72 0.04
CA TYR A 92 -13.64 -4.86 0.30
C TYR A 92 -13.82 -3.92 -0.89
N SER A 93 -14.95 -4.01 -1.58
CA SER A 93 -15.30 -3.04 -2.64
C SER A 93 -15.63 -1.68 -2.03
N ALA A 94 -15.51 -0.62 -2.83
CA ALA A 94 -15.78 0.75 -2.38
C ALA A 94 -17.23 0.96 -1.89
N ASP A 95 -18.18 0.16 -2.38
CA ASP A 95 -19.60 0.17 -2.03
C ASP A 95 -19.98 -0.86 -0.96
N SER A 96 -19.03 -1.63 -0.41
CA SER A 96 -19.29 -2.68 0.58
C SER A 96 -19.75 -2.18 1.96
N GLY A 97 -19.68 -0.86 2.20
CA GLY A 97 -19.91 -0.26 3.52
C GLY A 97 -18.73 -0.40 4.49
N TYR A 98 -17.63 -1.06 4.07
CA TYR A 98 -16.40 -1.09 4.84
C TYR A 98 -15.80 0.32 4.98
N THR A 99 -15.42 0.69 6.20
CA THR A 99 -14.68 1.94 6.45
C THR A 99 -13.19 1.65 6.38
N PRO A 100 -12.45 2.19 5.38
CA PRO A 100 -11.02 1.94 5.25
C PRO A 100 -10.23 2.42 6.46
N GLN A 101 -9.21 1.65 6.83
CA GLN A 101 -8.38 1.90 8.01
C GLN A 101 -6.91 2.10 7.62
N PRO A 102 -6.14 2.88 8.40
CA PRO A 102 -4.71 3.01 8.19
C PRO A 102 -4.01 1.65 8.08
N GLY A 103 -3.22 1.48 7.03
CA GLY A 103 -2.53 0.25 6.66
C GLY A 103 -3.26 -0.63 5.64
N ASP A 104 -4.47 -0.28 5.20
CA ASP A 104 -5.11 -0.96 4.07
C ASP A 104 -4.39 -0.65 2.75
N ALA A 105 -4.42 -1.60 1.81
CA ALA A 105 -4.04 -1.33 0.43
C ALA A 105 -5.24 -0.78 -0.34
N ILE A 106 -5.09 0.38 -0.97
CA ILE A 106 -6.09 1.00 -1.83
C ILE A 106 -5.70 0.71 -3.27
N LEU A 107 -6.48 -0.15 -3.93
CA LEU A 107 -6.28 -0.51 -5.34
C LEU A 107 -7.11 0.41 -6.23
N TYR A 108 -6.48 0.88 -7.30
CA TYR A 108 -7.07 1.68 -8.36
C TYR A 108 -7.08 0.85 -9.63
N ASP A 109 -8.20 0.82 -10.34
CA ASP A 109 -8.32 0.15 -11.63
C ASP A 109 -7.93 1.07 -12.80
N THR A 110 -8.00 0.55 -14.02
CA THR A 110 -7.66 1.29 -15.24
C THR A 110 -8.61 2.45 -15.57
N THR A 111 -9.78 2.53 -14.92
CA THR A 111 -10.72 3.64 -15.08
C THR A 111 -10.38 4.84 -14.19
N SER A 112 -9.52 4.62 -13.18
CA SER A 112 -8.94 5.69 -12.36
C SER A 112 -8.09 6.65 -13.18
N GLN A 113 -8.06 7.92 -12.79
CA GLN A 113 -7.13 8.92 -13.34
C GLN A 113 -5.65 8.53 -13.13
N ARG A 114 -5.37 7.61 -12.20
CA ARG A 114 -4.03 7.07 -11.92
C ARG A 114 -3.68 5.85 -12.77
N GLY A 115 -4.63 5.30 -13.54
CA GLY A 115 -4.53 3.96 -14.09
C GLY A 115 -4.49 2.88 -13.01
N GLU A 116 -4.09 1.67 -13.41
CA GLU A 116 -3.90 0.55 -12.48
C GLU A 116 -2.77 0.87 -11.49
N HIS A 117 -3.10 0.96 -10.19
CA HIS A 117 -2.16 1.40 -9.17
C HIS A 117 -2.57 0.90 -7.79
N VAL A 118 -1.65 0.92 -6.81
CA VAL A 118 -1.97 0.57 -5.42
C VAL A 118 -1.13 1.39 -4.45
N ASN A 119 -1.76 1.92 -3.40
CA ASN A 119 -1.10 2.64 -2.32
C ASN A 119 -1.49 2.12 -0.95
N ILE A 120 -0.71 2.45 0.07
CA ILE A 120 -1.05 2.20 1.48
C ILE A 120 -1.86 3.37 2.02
N LEU A 121 -3.00 3.08 2.65
CA LEU A 121 -3.84 4.07 3.31
C LEU A 121 -3.18 4.56 4.59
N LEU A 122 -3.06 5.89 4.75
CA LEU A 122 -2.59 6.53 5.97
C LEU A 122 -3.75 7.11 6.78
N ARG A 123 -4.73 7.70 6.09
CA ARG A 123 -5.90 8.33 6.72
C ARG A 123 -7.11 8.28 5.80
N TYR A 124 -8.26 7.96 6.38
CA TYR A 124 -9.57 8.16 5.76
C TYR A 124 -10.37 9.15 6.60
N GLN A 125 -10.81 10.25 5.97
CA GLN A 125 -11.58 11.30 6.64
C GLN A 125 -12.52 11.96 5.62
N ASP A 126 -13.81 12.02 5.94
CA ASP A 126 -14.84 12.72 5.15
C ASP A 126 -14.83 12.34 3.65
N GLY A 127 -14.71 11.03 3.36
CA GLY A 127 -14.66 10.51 1.98
C GLY A 127 -13.32 10.72 1.27
N LYS A 128 -12.32 11.31 1.94
CA LYS A 128 -10.98 11.55 1.38
C LYS A 128 -9.98 10.54 1.90
N LEU A 129 -9.22 9.96 0.97
CA LEU A 129 -8.12 9.05 1.25
C LEU A 129 -6.79 9.82 1.18
N THR A 130 -5.97 9.71 2.22
CA THR A 130 -4.55 10.09 2.17
C THR A 130 -3.73 8.81 2.13
N THR A 131 -2.95 8.62 1.07
CA THR A 131 -2.23 7.38 0.79
C THR A 131 -0.75 7.64 0.48
N VAL A 132 0.08 6.61 0.55
CA VAL A 132 1.50 6.64 0.19
C VAL A 132 1.86 5.41 -0.64
N GLY A 133 2.69 5.59 -1.67
CA GLY A 133 3.14 4.54 -2.57
C GLY A 133 3.45 5.06 -3.95
#